data_AF-A0AAN8DNV0-F1
#
_entry.id   AF-A0AAN8DNV0-F1
#
_cell.length_a   1.000
_cell.length_b   1.000
_cell.length_c   1.000
_cell.angle_alpha   90.00
_cell.angle_beta   90.00
_cell.angle_gamma   90.00
#
_symmetry.space_group_name_H-M   'P 1'
#
loop_
_entity.id
_entity.type
_entity.pdbx_description
1 polymer ?
#
loop_
_entity_poly.entity_id
_entity_poly.type
_entity_poly.pdbx_seq_one_letter_code
_entity_poly.pdbx_strand_id
1 'polypeptide(L)'
;MSSSRLEEEDLKEPLSYRRQRNKKAEEELHNISENLSHRLEELDQMLKRVLGDSGESSDGREEDKQSHHSDSVMECRRAPRQQTGAPGTESPPRTRSLSPSPPRVSRSLQGQLESAMAEALSLDDGRQTNLASAQSRRGELHHTQSHRKLSKYLENKAYEEELKRYEDKERADIDKARLKAQEAERQYREAILREVSDASRLSPERPKTQRKAQTTPRRRRQEAPRKAPSMKIKENDLLPVLREELPHLHISQQALGRMWEQQMQQVDRLHALSSPQNQRHSKISCQVQEAQKKHDLLQEIVRKEKDHNRRLRDFKERVVQQKSTQNRLKEQRQQIARAKKYHSEYHVQHRARLMRARTEEERMFRQLFEEGLELQKVRLREQKAFAREQRLENQRRHQDQIKSMENYYKDQFSLLAEKLSLERQDIQVRKKAQEKALLKMKRELRSRMEREIGELQKIIIENDKDDHFQDLEVQRLRSRVQMASFQNNTSYLH
;
A
#
# COMPACT_ATOMS: atom_id res chain seq x y z
N MET A 1 -58.19 28.64 -24.18
CA MET A 1 -58.06 28.91 -25.63
C MET A 1 -56.60 28.86 -25.98
N SER A 2 -56.31 28.15 -27.06
CA SER A 2 -55.07 27.46 -27.41
C SER A 2 -53.94 28.39 -27.86
N SER A 3 -52.71 28.13 -27.40
CA SER A 3 -51.50 28.33 -28.22
C SER A 3 -50.29 27.68 -27.55
N SER A 4 -49.78 26.60 -28.16
CA SER A 4 -48.39 26.08 -28.10
C SER A 4 -48.40 24.58 -28.39
N ARG A 5 -48.60 24.23 -29.66
CA ARG A 5 -48.27 22.91 -30.20
C ARG A 5 -47.57 23.21 -31.51
N LEU A 6 -46.48 22.49 -31.79
CA LEU A 6 -45.52 22.66 -32.90
C LEU A 6 -44.21 23.37 -32.49
N GLU A 7 -43.40 22.75 -31.61
CA GLU A 7 -41.93 22.76 -31.68
C GLU A 7 -41.39 21.64 -30.77
N GLU A 8 -41.71 20.38 -31.06
CA GLU A 8 -41.10 19.24 -30.33
C GLU A 8 -41.19 17.90 -31.11
N GLU A 9 -41.09 17.96 -32.45
CA GLU A 9 -41.21 16.75 -33.31
C GLU A 9 -39.91 16.36 -34.03
N ASP A 10 -38.74 16.80 -33.56
CA ASP A 10 -37.45 16.51 -34.22
C ASP A 10 -36.51 15.55 -33.46
N LEU A 11 -36.99 14.90 -32.39
CA LEU A 11 -36.14 13.98 -31.62
C LEU A 11 -36.85 12.66 -31.29
N LYS A 12 -36.88 11.75 -32.27
CA LYS A 12 -36.72 10.29 -32.04
C LYS A 12 -36.70 9.54 -33.37
N GLU A 13 -35.58 9.64 -34.08
CA GLU A 13 -35.24 8.61 -35.05
C GLU A 13 -35.04 7.28 -34.27
N PRO A 14 -35.83 6.23 -34.53
CA PRO A 14 -35.79 5.00 -33.73
C PRO A 14 -34.39 4.39 -33.72
N LEU A 15 -33.94 3.90 -32.56
CA LEU A 15 -32.61 3.28 -32.40
C LEU A 15 -32.35 2.13 -33.39
N SER A 16 -33.41 1.49 -33.91
CA SER A 16 -33.34 0.48 -34.96
C SER A 16 -32.80 1.03 -36.28
N TYR A 17 -33.23 2.23 -36.69
CA TYR A 17 -32.79 2.86 -37.93
C TYR A 17 -31.31 3.27 -37.85
N ARG A 18 -30.88 3.83 -36.71
CA ARG A 18 -29.47 4.16 -36.44
C ARG A 18 -28.58 2.92 -36.46
N ARG A 19 -29.06 1.80 -35.90
CA ARG A 19 -28.33 0.52 -35.90
C ARG A 19 -28.18 -0.05 -37.31
N GLN A 20 -29.23 0.04 -38.12
CA GLN A 20 -29.20 -0.42 -39.51
C GLN A 20 -28.28 0.45 -40.38
N ARG A 21 -28.26 1.78 -40.17
CA ARG A 21 -27.34 2.69 -40.85
C ARG A 21 -25.88 2.43 -40.48
N ASN A 22 -25.58 2.18 -39.21
CA ASN A 22 -24.24 1.78 -38.79
C ASN A 22 -23.80 0.46 -39.40
N LYS A 23 -24.70 -0.53 -39.49
CA LYS A 23 -24.40 -1.82 -40.12
C LYS A 23 -24.05 -1.67 -41.61
N LYS A 24 -24.78 -0.83 -42.35
CA LYS A 24 -24.46 -0.50 -43.74
C LYS A 24 -23.10 0.22 -43.87
N ALA A 25 -22.80 1.15 -42.96
CA ALA A 25 -21.51 1.83 -42.95
C ALA A 25 -20.35 0.87 -42.63
N GLU A 26 -20.55 -0.12 -41.75
CA GLU A 26 -19.57 -1.17 -41.46
C GLU A 26 -19.35 -2.07 -42.69
N GLU A 27 -20.40 -2.44 -43.41
CA GLU A 27 -20.32 -3.21 -44.66
C GLU A 27 -19.58 -2.42 -45.77
N GLU A 28 -19.86 -1.12 -45.91
CA GLU A 28 -19.14 -0.24 -46.84
C GLU A 28 -17.65 -0.12 -46.51
N LEU A 29 -17.31 0.03 -45.21
CA LEU A 29 -15.91 0.06 -44.77
C LEU A 29 -15.20 -1.27 -45.02
N HIS A 30 -15.89 -2.40 -44.86
CA HIS A 30 -15.34 -3.72 -45.17
C HIS A 30 -15.00 -3.83 -46.67
N ASN A 31 -15.93 -3.45 -47.55
CA ASN A 31 -15.70 -3.47 -49.00
C ASN A 31 -14.55 -2.53 -49.41
N ILE A 32 -14.46 -1.35 -48.80
CA ILE A 32 -13.34 -0.43 -49.05
C ILE A 32 -12.02 -1.03 -48.58
N SER A 33 -12.00 -1.68 -47.42
CA SER A 33 -10.82 -2.37 -46.89
C SER A 33 -10.36 -3.51 -47.81
N GLU A 34 -11.29 -4.32 -48.32
CA GLU A 34 -10.98 -5.41 -49.27
C GLU A 34 -10.40 -4.88 -50.59
N ASN A 35 -10.97 -3.81 -51.12
CA ASN A 35 -10.46 -3.15 -52.32
C ASN A 35 -9.05 -2.58 -52.09
N LEU A 36 -8.79 -2.01 -50.92
CA LEU A 36 -7.45 -1.52 -50.55
C LEU A 36 -6.45 -2.67 -50.38
N SER A 37 -6.85 -3.80 -49.78
CA SER A 37 -5.96 -4.96 -49.67
C SER A 37 -5.62 -5.54 -51.05
N HIS A 38 -6.60 -5.66 -51.94
CA HIS A 38 -6.35 -6.10 -53.32
C HIS A 38 -5.40 -5.15 -54.06
N ARG A 39 -5.59 -3.84 -53.94
CA ARG A 39 -4.71 -2.83 -54.55
C ARG A 39 -3.28 -2.91 -53.99
N LEU A 40 -3.13 -3.15 -52.69
CA LEU A 40 -1.81 -3.31 -52.06
C LEU A 40 -1.12 -4.60 -52.52
N GLU A 41 -1.86 -5.69 -52.68
CA GLU A 41 -1.33 -6.95 -53.18
C GLU A 41 -0.93 -6.85 -54.67
N GLU A 42 -1.70 -6.12 -55.47
CA GLU A 42 -1.33 -5.80 -56.86
C GLU A 42 -0.04 -4.98 -56.95
N LEU A 43 0.12 -3.97 -56.07
CA LEU A 43 1.35 -3.18 -55.98
C LEU A 43 2.54 -4.03 -55.51
N ASP A 44 2.35 -4.96 -54.58
CA ASP A 44 3.40 -5.88 -54.14
C ASP A 44 3.82 -6.84 -55.26
N GLN A 45 2.86 -7.32 -56.07
CA GLN A 45 3.16 -8.10 -57.26
C GLN A 45 3.92 -7.29 -58.32
N MET A 46 3.56 -6.03 -58.53
CA MET A 46 4.31 -5.13 -59.41
C MET A 46 5.73 -4.88 -58.89
N LEU A 47 5.90 -4.65 -57.59
CA LEU A 47 7.20 -4.49 -56.94
C LEU A 47 8.06 -5.75 -57.08
N LYS A 48 7.48 -6.93 -56.87
CA LYS A 48 8.17 -8.22 -57.07
C LYS A 48 8.59 -8.43 -58.52
N ARG A 49 7.80 -8.01 -59.50
CA ARG A 49 8.20 -8.06 -60.92
C ARG A 49 9.36 -7.10 -61.22
N VAL A 50 9.29 -5.86 -60.73
CA VAL A 50 10.35 -4.85 -60.93
C VAL A 50 11.66 -5.24 -60.24
N LEU A 51 11.58 -5.84 -59.05
CA LEU A 51 12.77 -6.30 -58.30
C LEU A 51 13.28 -7.65 -58.82
N GLY A 52 12.39 -8.54 -59.27
CA GLY A 52 12.73 -9.84 -59.84
C GLY A 52 13.42 -9.76 -61.20
N ASP A 53 13.05 -8.79 -62.05
CA ASP A 53 13.68 -8.58 -63.36
C ASP A 53 15.06 -7.88 -63.27
N SER A 54 15.52 -7.49 -62.08
CA SER A 54 16.81 -6.80 -61.88
C SER A 54 17.96 -7.74 -61.46
N GLY A 55 17.72 -9.05 -61.37
CA GLY A 55 18.56 -9.97 -60.61
C GLY A 55 18.98 -11.28 -61.29
N GLU A 56 19.12 -11.32 -62.62
CA GLU A 56 19.74 -12.47 -63.31
C GLU A 56 20.96 -12.03 -64.14
N SER A 57 22.15 -12.09 -63.52
CA SER A 57 23.39 -12.62 -64.10
C SER A 57 24.62 -12.10 -63.35
N SER A 58 25.21 -12.93 -62.49
CA SER A 58 26.62 -13.34 -62.61
C SER A 58 26.99 -14.20 -61.41
N ASP A 59 27.15 -15.48 -61.69
CA ASP A 59 27.88 -16.44 -60.87
C ASP A 59 29.37 -16.05 -60.83
N GLY A 60 30.07 -16.38 -59.74
CA GLY A 60 31.54 -16.41 -59.76
C GLY A 60 32.29 -15.67 -58.64
N ARG A 61 32.51 -16.40 -57.54
CA ARG A 61 33.81 -16.63 -56.85
C ARG A 61 34.63 -15.50 -56.20
N GLU A 62 35.25 -15.97 -55.11
CA GLU A 62 36.62 -15.70 -54.62
C GLU A 62 36.90 -14.46 -53.76
N GLU A 63 37.15 -14.77 -52.49
CA GLU A 63 38.37 -14.44 -51.72
C GLU A 63 39.20 -13.27 -52.24
N ASP A 64 39.46 -12.25 -51.40
CA ASP A 64 40.74 -12.12 -50.69
C ASP A 64 40.82 -10.78 -49.93
N LYS A 65 41.43 -10.87 -48.74
CA LYS A 65 42.34 -9.88 -48.11
C LYS A 65 41.91 -8.45 -47.72
N GLN A 66 42.57 -8.06 -46.62
CA GLN A 66 42.93 -6.71 -46.14
C GLN A 66 41.87 -6.01 -45.27
N SER A 67 42.01 -6.06 -43.94
CA SER A 67 43.02 -5.43 -43.07
C SER A 67 42.68 -3.97 -42.71
N HIS A 68 42.70 -3.77 -41.40
CA HIS A 68 43.08 -2.57 -40.66
C HIS A 68 41.98 -1.70 -40.02
N HIS A 69 42.28 -1.39 -38.76
CA HIS A 69 41.80 -0.29 -37.90
C HIS A 69 40.46 -0.55 -37.20
N SER A 70 40.26 -0.27 -35.91
CA SER A 70 41.10 0.09 -34.78
C SER A 70 40.18 0.03 -33.56
N ASP A 71 40.73 -0.28 -32.38
CA ASP A 71 40.11 -0.03 -31.09
C ASP A 71 39.65 1.44 -30.99
N SER A 72 38.36 1.66 -30.72
CA SER A 72 37.85 2.94 -30.21
C SER A 72 37.05 2.67 -28.95
N VAL A 73 37.80 2.48 -27.87
CA VAL A 73 37.34 2.63 -26.49
C VAL A 73 36.95 4.09 -26.28
N MET A 74 35.66 4.36 -26.11
CA MET A 74 35.19 5.62 -25.52
C MET A 74 34.71 5.36 -24.10
N GLU A 75 35.68 5.50 -23.19
CA GLU A 75 35.50 5.70 -21.75
C GLU A 75 34.92 7.10 -21.52
N CYS A 76 33.59 7.23 -21.41
CA CYS A 76 32.99 8.45 -20.88
C CYS A 76 33.15 8.48 -19.36
N ARG A 77 34.31 9.00 -18.92
CA ARG A 77 34.56 9.42 -17.55
C ARG A 77 33.50 10.41 -17.07
N ARG A 78 32.98 10.14 -15.88
CA ARG A 78 32.39 11.15 -14.98
C ARG A 78 33.39 12.26 -14.69
N ALA A 79 32.90 13.50 -14.67
CA ALA A 79 33.35 14.50 -13.70
C ALA A 79 32.22 15.50 -13.36
N PRO A 80 32.23 16.08 -12.15
CA PRO A 80 31.09 16.73 -11.51
C PRO A 80 31.10 18.25 -11.71
N ARG A 81 29.94 18.90 -11.53
CA ARG A 81 29.89 20.33 -11.21
C ARG A 81 28.72 20.66 -10.27
N GLN A 82 29.10 21.21 -9.12
CA GLN A 82 28.26 21.94 -8.17
C GLN A 82 28.06 23.38 -8.65
N GLN A 83 26.92 23.99 -8.27
CA GLN A 83 26.67 25.41 -7.92
C GLN A 83 25.20 25.44 -7.40
N THR A 84 24.90 25.58 -6.10
CA THR A 84 24.78 26.84 -5.30
C THR A 84 23.88 27.88 -5.98
N GLY A 85 22.77 28.41 -5.45
CA GLY A 85 21.99 28.21 -4.24
C GLY A 85 20.82 29.23 -4.15
N ALA A 86 19.66 28.76 -3.66
CA ALA A 86 18.60 29.44 -2.86
C ALA A 86 17.77 30.64 -3.41
N PRO A 87 16.64 31.06 -2.75
CA PRO A 87 15.62 30.29 -2.00
C PRO A 87 14.14 30.65 -2.35
N GLY A 88 13.21 29.79 -1.91
CA GLY A 88 11.91 30.21 -1.32
C GLY A 88 10.73 30.51 -2.25
N THR A 89 9.73 29.62 -2.27
CA THR A 89 8.33 29.99 -1.93
C THR A 89 7.59 28.71 -1.52
N GLU A 90 7.19 28.66 -0.25
CA GLU A 90 6.38 27.62 0.34
C GLU A 90 4.91 27.75 -0.09
N SER A 91 4.24 26.64 -0.39
CA SER A 91 2.83 26.42 -0.02
C SER A 91 2.40 24.96 -0.35
N PRO A 92 1.39 24.41 0.35
CA PRO A 92 1.35 22.99 0.71
C PRO A 92 0.40 22.17 -0.17
N PRO A 93 0.58 20.85 -0.34
CA PRO A 93 -0.50 20.00 -0.78
C PRO A 93 -1.25 19.40 0.41
N ARG A 94 -2.49 19.89 0.54
CA ARG A 94 -3.59 19.31 1.29
C ARG A 94 -3.84 17.85 0.89
N THR A 95 -4.38 17.16 1.88
CA THR A 95 -4.97 15.82 1.93
C THR A 95 -6.09 15.51 0.92
N ARG A 96 -6.24 14.21 0.62
CA ARG A 96 -7.40 13.50 0.01
C ARG A 96 -7.60 13.78 -1.49
N SER A 97 -7.89 12.84 -2.37
CA SER A 97 -8.60 11.56 -2.25
C SER A 97 -8.20 10.62 -3.40
N LEU A 98 -7.70 9.43 -3.08
CA LEU A 98 -7.76 8.30 -4.02
C LEU A 98 -8.99 7.50 -3.68
N SER A 99 -9.86 7.23 -4.65
CA SER A 99 -10.90 6.21 -4.61
C SER A 99 -10.59 5.25 -5.77
N PRO A 100 -10.42 3.94 -5.52
CA PRO A 100 -10.20 2.96 -6.58
C PRO A 100 -11.53 2.48 -7.15
N SER A 101 -11.66 2.52 -8.47
CA SER A 101 -12.74 1.89 -9.24
C SER A 101 -12.68 0.35 -9.13
N PRO A 102 -13.82 -0.37 -9.27
CA PRO A 102 -13.92 -1.81 -8.97
C PRO A 102 -13.24 -2.70 -10.02
N PRO A 103 -12.70 -3.88 -9.64
CA PRO A 103 -12.10 -4.82 -10.58
C PRO A 103 -13.19 -5.54 -11.37
N ARG A 104 -13.00 -5.65 -12.69
CA ARG A 104 -13.80 -6.55 -13.54
C ARG A 104 -13.30 -7.98 -13.34
N VAL A 105 -14.24 -8.86 -13.02
CA VAL A 105 -14.05 -10.29 -12.80
C VAL A 105 -13.99 -11.01 -14.16
N SER A 106 -12.90 -11.78 -14.33
CA SER A 106 -12.64 -12.97 -15.17
C SER A 106 -13.41 -13.20 -16.49
N ARG A 107 -12.64 -13.34 -17.58
CA ARG A 107 -12.99 -14.21 -18.72
C ARG A 107 -11.84 -15.19 -19.02
N SER A 108 -12.10 -16.44 -18.63
CA SER A 108 -11.60 -17.74 -19.11
C SER A 108 -10.17 -17.90 -19.67
N LEU A 109 -9.40 -18.69 -18.92
CA LEU A 109 -8.30 -19.56 -19.34
C LEU A 109 -8.74 -20.57 -20.41
N GLN A 110 -8.84 -20.15 -21.68
CA GLN A 110 -9.06 -21.08 -22.80
C GLN A 110 -8.48 -20.54 -24.11
N GLY A 111 -7.24 -20.05 -24.06
CA GLY A 111 -6.50 -19.62 -25.26
C GLY A 111 -5.01 -19.97 -25.24
N GLN A 112 -4.55 -20.65 -24.19
CA GLN A 112 -3.12 -20.90 -23.98
C GLN A 112 -2.69 -22.35 -24.26
N LEU A 113 -3.66 -23.26 -24.51
CA LEU A 113 -3.37 -24.67 -24.80
C LEU A 113 -3.35 -24.99 -26.31
N GLU A 114 -4.11 -24.26 -27.13
CA GLU A 114 -4.14 -24.48 -28.58
C GLU A 114 -2.94 -23.85 -29.30
N SER A 115 -2.40 -22.74 -28.76
CA SER A 115 -1.21 -22.08 -29.31
C SER A 115 0.09 -22.89 -29.14
N ALA A 116 0.14 -23.79 -28.15
CA ALA A 116 1.29 -24.66 -27.92
C ALA A 116 1.24 -25.95 -28.77
N MET A 117 0.06 -26.39 -29.21
CA MET A 117 -0.08 -27.54 -30.11
C MET A 117 0.22 -27.17 -31.57
N ALA A 118 -0.08 -25.94 -32.00
CA ALA A 118 0.26 -25.46 -33.34
C ALA A 118 1.77 -25.28 -33.56
N GLU A 119 2.53 -25.05 -32.49
CA GLU A 119 3.98 -24.81 -32.55
C GLU A 119 4.81 -26.11 -32.59
N ALA A 120 4.22 -27.26 -32.24
CA ALA A 120 4.89 -28.56 -32.22
C ALA A 120 4.79 -29.35 -33.55
N LEU A 121 3.97 -28.90 -34.50
CA LEU A 121 3.80 -29.54 -35.82
C LEU A 121 4.58 -28.85 -36.95
N SER A 122 5.37 -27.82 -36.63
CA SER A 122 6.18 -27.06 -37.58
C SER A 122 7.67 -27.38 -37.37
N LEU A 123 8.08 -28.61 -37.65
CA LEU A 123 9.49 -28.93 -37.89
C LEU A 123 9.67 -29.29 -39.36
N ASP A 124 10.65 -28.60 -39.95
CA ASP A 124 11.25 -28.76 -41.29
C ASP A 124 10.48 -28.16 -42.48
N ASP A 125 10.95 -27.00 -42.97
CA ASP A 125 11.91 -26.95 -44.09
C ASP A 125 12.35 -25.49 -44.35
N GLY A 126 13.53 -25.29 -44.93
CA GLY A 126 13.77 -24.12 -45.79
C GLY A 126 14.28 -22.81 -45.15
N ARG A 127 15.61 -22.72 -45.09
CA ARG A 127 16.48 -21.53 -45.06
C ARG A 127 15.93 -20.17 -45.56
N GLN A 128 16.38 -19.14 -44.82
CA GLN A 128 16.86 -17.82 -45.28
C GLN A 128 15.84 -16.81 -45.85
N THR A 129 15.60 -15.74 -45.10
CA THR A 129 15.74 -14.32 -45.53
C THR A 129 15.30 -13.39 -44.39
N ASN A 130 15.78 -12.14 -44.42
CA ASN A 130 15.31 -10.96 -43.66
C ASN A 130 16.17 -10.48 -42.48
N LEU A 131 17.36 -9.96 -42.81
CA LEU A 131 18.05 -8.93 -42.01
C LEU A 131 17.65 -7.48 -42.38
N ALA A 132 16.62 -7.28 -43.22
CA ALA A 132 16.20 -5.94 -43.70
C ALA A 132 14.89 -5.40 -43.08
N SER A 133 14.31 -6.06 -42.06
CA SER A 133 13.02 -5.65 -41.46
C SER A 133 13.13 -4.91 -40.11
N ALA A 134 14.34 -4.50 -39.71
CA ALA A 134 14.55 -3.85 -38.40
C ALA A 134 14.34 -2.32 -38.41
N GLN A 135 14.33 -1.67 -39.58
CA GLN A 135 14.23 -0.21 -39.66
C GLN A 135 12.79 0.32 -39.84
N SER A 136 11.87 -0.45 -40.43
CA SER A 136 10.47 -0.02 -40.63
C SER A 136 9.64 -0.02 -39.32
N ARG A 137 9.92 -0.96 -38.39
CA ARG A 137 9.18 -1.09 -37.13
C ARG A 137 9.37 0.08 -36.14
N ARG A 138 10.33 0.98 -36.38
CA ARG A 138 10.59 2.14 -35.50
C ARG A 138 9.66 3.33 -35.79
N GLY A 139 9.17 3.49 -37.03
CA GLY A 139 8.29 4.59 -37.43
C GLY A 139 6.85 4.42 -36.97
N GLU A 140 6.29 3.21 -37.08
CA GLU A 140 4.90 2.89 -36.74
C GLU A 140 4.62 2.97 -35.23
N LEU A 141 5.63 2.65 -34.40
CA LEU A 141 5.55 2.78 -32.94
C LEU A 141 5.37 4.23 -32.49
N HIS A 142 5.93 5.21 -33.22
CA HIS A 142 5.80 6.62 -32.89
C HIS A 142 4.39 7.17 -33.21
N HIS A 143 3.76 6.72 -34.30
CA HIS A 143 2.39 7.12 -34.67
C HIS A 143 1.30 6.49 -33.79
N THR A 144 1.44 5.22 -33.42
CA THR A 144 0.51 4.60 -32.45
C THR A 144 0.64 5.21 -31.07
N GLN A 145 1.84 5.64 -30.66
CA GLN A 145 2.06 6.29 -29.37
C GLN A 145 1.52 7.73 -29.34
N SER A 146 1.56 8.48 -30.44
CA SER A 146 0.96 9.82 -30.53
C SER A 146 -0.58 9.75 -30.52
N HIS A 147 -1.18 8.83 -31.26
CA HIS A 147 -2.64 8.63 -31.26
C HIS A 147 -3.18 8.20 -29.89
N ARG A 148 -2.45 7.33 -29.17
CA ARG A 148 -2.79 6.95 -27.78
C ARG A 148 -2.70 8.13 -26.81
N LYS A 149 -1.79 9.08 -27.03
CA LYS A 149 -1.69 10.30 -26.18
C LYS A 149 -2.85 11.26 -26.46
N LEU A 150 -3.24 11.43 -27.72
CA LEU A 150 -4.36 12.29 -28.11
C LEU A 150 -5.70 11.73 -27.61
N SER A 151 -5.94 10.42 -27.71
CA SER A 151 -7.14 9.76 -27.15
C SER A 151 -7.24 9.98 -25.64
N LYS A 152 -6.15 9.78 -24.90
CA LYS A 152 -6.11 10.02 -23.46
C LYS A 152 -6.36 11.48 -23.09
N TYR A 153 -5.87 12.42 -23.90
CA TYR A 153 -6.13 13.85 -23.66
C TYR A 153 -7.61 14.20 -23.87
N LEU A 154 -8.25 13.65 -24.89
CA LEU A 154 -9.69 13.83 -25.14
C LEU A 154 -10.54 13.19 -24.04
N GLU A 155 -10.19 11.98 -23.61
CA GLU A 155 -10.86 11.28 -22.50
C GLU A 155 -10.72 12.06 -21.17
N ASN A 156 -9.52 12.59 -20.88
CA ASN A 156 -9.30 13.40 -19.70
C ASN A 156 -10.09 14.72 -19.75
N LYS A 157 -10.17 15.36 -20.93
CA LYS A 157 -10.95 16.59 -21.10
C LYS A 157 -12.45 16.35 -20.88
N ALA A 158 -12.98 15.23 -21.39
CA ALA A 158 -14.37 14.84 -21.14
C ALA A 158 -14.63 14.61 -19.63
N TYR A 159 -13.69 13.97 -18.94
CA TYR A 159 -13.77 13.75 -17.49
C TYR A 159 -13.72 15.06 -16.69
N GLU A 160 -12.86 16.01 -17.07
CA GLU A 160 -12.79 17.34 -16.45
C GLU A 160 -14.09 18.14 -16.64
N GLU A 161 -14.71 18.04 -17.83
CA GLU A 161 -16.00 18.68 -18.10
C GLU A 161 -17.14 18.06 -17.29
N GLU A 162 -17.15 16.73 -17.11
CA GLU A 162 -18.10 16.07 -16.21
C GLU A 162 -17.91 16.53 -14.76
N LEU A 163 -16.67 16.66 -14.30
CA LEU A 163 -16.37 17.13 -12.95
C LEU A 163 -16.88 18.56 -12.73
N LYS A 164 -16.67 19.46 -13.70
CA LYS A 164 -17.23 20.83 -13.65
C LYS A 164 -18.75 20.82 -13.56
N ARG A 165 -19.44 19.95 -14.32
CA ARG A 165 -20.91 19.83 -14.25
C ARG A 165 -21.38 19.38 -12.86
N TYR A 166 -20.62 18.54 -12.16
CA TYR A 166 -20.94 18.15 -10.79
C TYR A 166 -20.70 19.31 -9.81
N GLU A 167 -19.60 20.04 -9.94
CA GLU A 167 -19.33 21.21 -9.11
C GLU A 167 -20.40 22.31 -9.28
N ASP A 168 -20.84 22.57 -10.51
CA ASP A 168 -21.88 23.56 -10.78
C ASP A 168 -23.25 23.13 -10.22
N LYS A 169 -23.57 21.83 -10.25
CA LYS A 169 -24.77 21.29 -9.61
C LYS A 169 -24.72 21.44 -8.09
N GLU A 170 -23.59 21.10 -7.47
CA GLU A 170 -23.39 21.28 -6.02
C GLU A 170 -23.50 22.77 -5.62
N ARG A 171 -22.94 23.69 -6.43
CA ARG A 171 -23.09 25.14 -6.21
C ARG A 171 -24.56 25.58 -6.29
N ALA A 172 -25.28 25.11 -7.30
CA ALA A 172 -26.71 25.41 -7.45
C ALA A 172 -27.54 24.86 -6.28
N ASP A 173 -27.22 23.67 -5.77
CA ASP A 173 -27.89 23.08 -4.61
C ASP A 173 -27.58 23.86 -3.32
N ILE A 174 -26.34 24.32 -3.14
CA ILE A 174 -25.96 25.20 -2.02
C ILE A 174 -26.72 26.53 -2.08
N ASP A 175 -26.83 27.16 -3.25
CA ASP A 175 -27.55 28.43 -3.39
C ASP A 175 -29.06 28.25 -3.19
N LYS A 176 -29.63 27.14 -3.66
CA LYS A 176 -31.01 26.77 -3.36
C LYS A 176 -31.25 26.54 -1.87
N ALA A 177 -30.28 25.92 -1.17
CA ALA A 177 -30.35 25.75 0.27
C ALA A 177 -30.23 27.09 1.02
N ARG A 178 -29.40 28.02 0.53
CA ARG A 178 -29.28 29.39 1.07
C ARG A 178 -30.59 30.16 0.93
N LEU A 179 -31.23 30.11 -0.24
CA LEU A 179 -32.53 30.76 -0.46
C LEU A 179 -33.60 30.19 0.48
N LYS A 180 -33.68 28.87 0.61
CA LYS A 180 -34.60 28.22 1.58
C LYS A 180 -34.32 28.61 3.02
N ALA A 181 -33.06 28.75 3.39
CA ALA A 181 -32.67 29.20 4.73
C ALA A 181 -33.10 30.66 4.98
N GLN A 182 -32.94 31.54 4.00
CA GLN A 182 -33.43 32.92 4.08
C GLN A 182 -34.96 33.00 4.14
N GLU A 183 -35.67 32.17 3.37
CA GLU A 183 -37.13 32.08 3.44
C GLU A 183 -37.61 31.62 4.82
N ALA A 184 -36.97 30.59 5.39
CA ALA A 184 -37.27 30.13 6.75
C ALA A 184 -36.98 31.23 7.78
N GLU A 185 -35.88 31.96 7.65
CA GLU A 185 -35.55 33.10 8.52
C GLU A 185 -36.61 34.21 8.44
N ARG A 186 -37.10 34.54 7.24
CA ARG A 186 -38.20 35.50 7.05
C ARG A 186 -39.48 35.03 7.76
N GLN A 187 -39.84 33.75 7.61
CA GLN A 187 -41.00 33.16 8.29
C GLN A 187 -40.85 33.20 9.82
N TYR A 188 -39.64 32.95 10.35
CA TYR A 188 -39.38 33.10 11.78
C TYR A 188 -39.51 34.54 12.26
N ARG A 189 -39.02 35.52 11.50
CA ARG A 189 -39.16 36.95 11.83
C ARG A 189 -40.64 37.37 11.84
N GLU A 190 -41.42 36.92 10.88
CA GLU A 190 -42.88 37.17 10.83
C GLU A 190 -43.63 36.50 11.98
N ALA A 191 -43.25 35.28 12.37
CA ALA A 191 -43.84 34.57 13.50
C ALA A 191 -43.58 35.30 14.84
N ILE A 192 -42.36 35.81 15.05
CA ILE A 192 -42.01 36.60 16.24
C ILE A 192 -42.82 37.90 16.29
N LEU A 193 -42.97 38.60 15.16
CA LEU A 193 -43.78 39.83 15.10
C LEU A 193 -45.28 39.56 15.39
N ARG A 194 -45.80 38.39 14.99
CA ARG A 194 -47.14 37.94 15.39
C ARG A 194 -47.23 37.60 16.89
N GLU A 195 -46.28 36.86 17.44
CA GLU A 195 -46.28 36.45 18.86
C GLU A 195 -46.12 37.64 19.83
N VAL A 196 -45.37 38.68 19.45
CA VAL A 196 -45.20 39.90 20.25
C VAL A 196 -46.46 40.77 20.27
N SER A 197 -47.34 40.67 19.27
CA SER A 197 -48.60 41.43 19.22
C SER A 197 -49.69 40.88 20.15
N ASP A 198 -49.65 39.58 20.47
CA ASP A 198 -50.65 38.91 21.30
C ASP A 198 -50.27 38.80 22.80
N ALA A 199 -49.07 39.26 23.19
CA ALA A 199 -48.54 39.12 24.55
C ALA A 199 -48.61 40.41 25.41
N SER A 200 -49.47 41.37 25.05
CA SER A 200 -49.76 42.54 25.89
C SER A 200 -51.14 42.41 26.52
N ARG A 201 -51.20 41.74 27.68
CA ARG A 201 -52.04 42.07 28.83
C ARG A 201 -51.89 41.01 29.91
N LEU A 202 -51.94 41.49 31.16
CA LEU A 202 -52.14 40.76 32.43
C LEU A 202 -50.88 40.45 33.24
N SER A 203 -50.52 41.42 34.08
CA SER A 203 -49.84 41.24 35.35
C SER A 203 -50.62 40.28 36.29
N PRO A 204 -49.95 39.70 37.29
CA PRO A 204 -50.62 39.60 38.57
C PRO A 204 -49.78 39.99 39.79
N GLU A 205 -50.52 40.67 40.65
CA GLU A 205 -50.21 41.21 41.97
C GLU A 205 -50.20 40.10 43.04
N ARG A 206 -49.33 40.25 44.04
CA ARG A 206 -49.25 39.38 45.24
C ARG A 206 -50.50 39.59 46.12
N PRO A 207 -50.91 38.61 46.96
CA PRO A 207 -50.59 38.79 48.38
C PRO A 207 -50.42 37.52 49.24
N LYS A 208 -49.53 37.69 50.23
CA LYS A 208 -49.61 37.38 51.69
C LYS A 208 -50.18 36.05 52.20
N THR A 209 -49.29 35.37 52.93
CA THR A 209 -49.50 34.36 53.97
C THR A 209 -50.23 34.90 55.21
N GLN A 210 -51.12 34.10 55.82
CA GLN A 210 -51.05 33.72 57.26
C GLN A 210 -52.22 32.83 57.76
N ARG A 211 -51.79 31.77 58.48
CA ARG A 211 -52.30 31.14 59.72
C ARG A 211 -53.73 30.55 59.80
N LYS A 212 -53.73 29.22 60.00
CA LYS A 212 -54.80 28.39 60.56
C LYS A 212 -54.85 28.51 62.09
N ALA A 213 -56.05 28.65 62.65
CA ALA A 213 -56.37 28.25 64.02
C ALA A 213 -57.50 27.22 63.95
N GLN A 214 -57.26 26.03 64.50
CA GLN A 214 -58.26 25.00 64.72
C GLN A 214 -58.82 25.19 66.13
N THR A 215 -60.14 25.28 66.25
CA THR A 215 -60.85 25.07 67.51
C THR A 215 -62.05 24.17 67.22
N THR A 216 -61.99 22.94 67.73
CA THR A 216 -63.18 22.15 68.01
C THR A 216 -63.87 22.75 69.24
N PRO A 217 -65.21 22.62 69.34
CA PRO A 217 -65.66 21.70 70.37
C PRO A 217 -66.88 20.85 69.98
N ARG A 218 -66.80 19.63 70.51
CA ARG A 218 -67.80 18.59 70.76
C ARG A 218 -69.00 19.13 71.55
N ARG A 219 -70.24 18.68 71.27
CA ARG A 219 -71.10 17.98 72.26
C ARG A 219 -72.50 17.57 71.75
N ARG A 220 -72.81 16.33 72.14
CA ARG A 220 -74.06 15.79 72.71
C ARG A 220 -75.32 15.73 71.83
N ARG A 221 -75.57 14.50 71.35
CA ARG A 221 -76.92 13.92 71.34
C ARG A 221 -77.47 13.95 72.77
N GLN A 222 -78.62 14.60 72.94
CA GLN A 222 -79.54 14.38 74.05
C GLN A 222 -80.79 13.73 73.47
N GLU A 223 -81.13 12.57 74.02
CA GLU A 223 -82.37 11.85 73.78
C GLU A 223 -83.53 12.63 74.41
N ALA A 224 -84.66 12.70 73.71
CA ALA A 224 -85.90 13.22 74.23
C ALA A 224 -86.73 12.08 74.86
N PRO A 225 -87.33 12.29 76.05
CA PRO A 225 -88.11 11.28 76.75
C PRO A 225 -89.50 11.12 76.13
N ARG A 226 -89.97 9.86 76.11
CA ARG A 226 -91.33 9.45 75.72
C ARG A 226 -92.37 10.18 76.60
N LYS A 227 -93.28 10.93 75.98
CA LYS A 227 -94.47 11.48 76.64
C LYS A 227 -95.66 10.56 76.33
N ALA A 228 -96.41 10.21 77.37
CA ALA A 228 -97.75 9.64 77.27
C ALA A 228 -98.66 10.58 76.42
N PRO A 229 -99.70 10.06 75.75
CA PRO A 229 -100.55 10.88 74.89
C PRO A 229 -101.27 11.94 75.75
N SER A 230 -100.80 13.18 75.68
CA SER A 230 -101.53 14.35 76.17
C SER A 230 -102.71 14.57 75.22
N MET A 231 -103.94 14.45 75.72
CA MET A 231 -105.13 14.82 74.96
C MET A 231 -104.97 16.26 74.46
N LYS A 232 -105.00 16.45 73.14
CA LYS A 232 -104.89 17.77 72.50
C LYS A 232 -106.24 18.46 72.59
N ILE A 233 -106.49 19.12 73.71
CA ILE A 233 -107.55 20.11 73.79
C ILE A 233 -107.03 21.35 73.05
N LYS A 234 -107.64 21.70 71.91
CA LYS A 234 -107.24 22.88 71.11
C LYS A 234 -107.56 24.16 71.90
N GLU A 235 -106.95 25.28 71.49
CA GLU A 235 -106.92 26.55 72.24
C GLU A 235 -108.30 27.11 72.63
N ASN A 236 -109.42 26.64 72.05
CA ASN A 236 -110.78 27.07 72.39
C ASN A 236 -111.75 25.91 72.75
N ASP A 237 -111.27 24.67 72.85
CA ASP A 237 -112.14 23.48 72.92
C ASP A 237 -112.28 22.87 74.33
N LEU A 238 -111.65 23.46 75.35
CA LEU A 238 -111.68 22.94 76.73
C LEU A 238 -113.11 22.82 77.29
N LEU A 239 -113.95 23.82 77.03
CA LEU A 239 -115.31 23.87 77.57
C LEU A 239 -116.31 22.96 76.82
N PRO A 240 -116.28 22.89 75.48
CA PRO A 240 -117.02 21.87 74.73
C PRO A 240 -116.66 20.44 75.15
N VAL A 241 -115.36 20.13 75.30
CA VAL A 241 -114.89 18.78 75.67
C VAL A 241 -115.30 18.41 77.11
N LEU A 242 -115.24 19.35 78.06
CA LEU A 242 -115.72 19.11 79.43
C LEU A 242 -117.24 18.87 79.52
N ARG A 243 -118.01 19.41 78.57
CA ARG A 243 -119.46 19.25 78.51
C ARG A 243 -119.88 17.90 77.92
N GLU A 244 -119.09 17.35 76.98
CA GLU A 244 -119.33 16.03 76.39
C GLU A 244 -118.96 14.87 77.35
N GLU A 245 -117.96 15.06 78.21
CA GLU A 245 -117.48 14.02 79.14
C GLU A 245 -118.31 13.89 80.44
N LEU A 246 -119.14 14.88 80.80
CA LEU A 246 -119.93 14.90 82.04
C LEU A 246 -121.42 15.24 81.78
N PRO A 247 -122.20 14.33 81.16
CA PRO A 247 -123.56 14.64 80.69
C PRO A 247 -124.63 14.86 81.78
N HIS A 248 -124.32 14.56 83.05
CA HIS A 248 -125.28 14.71 84.17
C HIS A 248 -125.03 15.96 85.03
N LEU A 249 -124.04 16.80 84.67
CA LEU A 249 -123.74 18.03 85.40
C LEU A 249 -124.53 19.20 84.78
N HIS A 250 -125.64 19.60 85.41
CA HIS A 250 -126.41 20.77 84.99
C HIS A 250 -125.68 22.06 85.39
N ILE A 251 -124.67 22.44 84.61
CA ILE A 251 -123.96 23.71 84.78
C ILE A 251 -124.89 24.85 84.35
N SER A 252 -125.09 25.83 85.24
CA SER A 252 -125.83 27.06 84.92
C SER A 252 -125.20 27.80 83.74
N GLN A 253 -126.03 28.31 82.82
CA GLN A 253 -125.61 29.08 81.65
C GLN A 253 -124.65 30.22 82.00
N GLN A 254 -124.83 30.86 83.17
CA GLN A 254 -123.97 31.94 83.64
C GLN A 254 -122.58 31.47 84.07
N ALA A 255 -122.45 30.27 84.65
CA ALA A 255 -121.15 29.69 85.04
C ALA A 255 -120.32 29.30 83.81
N LEU A 256 -120.98 28.81 82.75
CA LEU A 256 -120.33 28.51 81.47
C LEU A 256 -119.75 29.78 80.81
N GLY A 257 -120.50 30.89 80.87
CA GLY A 257 -120.02 32.19 80.38
C GLY A 257 -118.76 32.67 81.11
N ARG A 258 -118.71 32.52 82.44
CA ARG A 258 -117.53 32.89 83.25
C ARG A 258 -116.31 32.02 82.93
N MET A 259 -116.51 30.72 82.78
CA MET A 259 -115.43 29.81 82.42
C MET A 259 -114.92 30.09 80.99
N TRP A 260 -115.80 30.48 80.06
CA TRP A 260 -115.42 30.91 78.71
C TRP A 260 -114.57 32.18 78.72
N GLU A 261 -114.97 33.19 79.50
CA GLU A 261 -114.18 34.40 79.71
C GLU A 261 -112.78 34.08 80.28
N GLN A 262 -112.70 33.15 81.23
CA GLN A 262 -111.43 32.70 81.81
C GLN A 262 -110.54 31.99 80.79
N GLN A 263 -111.12 31.14 79.92
CA GLN A 263 -110.37 30.47 78.86
C GLN A 263 -109.82 31.48 77.84
N MET A 264 -110.62 32.46 77.41
CA MET A 264 -110.16 33.51 76.48
C MET A 264 -109.02 34.33 77.08
N GLN A 265 -109.12 34.73 78.35
CA GLN A 265 -108.05 35.47 79.03
C GLN A 265 -106.75 34.67 79.14
N GLN A 266 -106.82 33.34 79.28
CA GLN A 266 -105.62 32.49 79.30
C GLN A 266 -104.96 32.39 77.93
N VAL A 267 -105.76 32.25 76.86
CA VAL A 267 -105.28 32.22 75.48
C VAL A 267 -104.59 33.53 75.12
N ASP A 268 -105.18 34.67 75.48
CA ASP A 268 -104.59 35.99 75.24
C ASP A 268 -103.24 36.17 75.96
N ARG A 269 -103.12 35.66 77.19
CA ARG A 269 -101.84 35.68 77.94
C ARG A 269 -100.77 34.80 77.27
N LEU A 270 -101.14 33.64 76.71
CA LEU A 270 -100.22 32.76 76.00
C LEU A 270 -99.75 33.37 74.68
N HIS A 271 -100.64 34.05 73.95
CA HIS A 271 -100.28 34.79 72.75
C HIS A 271 -99.32 35.95 73.03
N ALA A 272 -99.53 36.70 74.11
CA ALA A 272 -98.63 37.77 74.52
C ALA A 272 -97.21 37.27 74.82
N LEU A 273 -97.08 36.09 75.45
CA LEU A 273 -95.78 35.47 75.73
C LEU A 273 -95.12 34.83 74.50
N SER A 274 -95.88 34.47 73.46
CA SER A 274 -95.39 33.85 72.22
C SER A 274 -94.79 34.86 71.22
N SER A 275 -95.25 36.12 71.23
CA SER A 275 -94.74 37.20 70.36
C SER A 275 -93.21 37.40 70.39
N PRO A 276 -92.55 37.56 71.57
CA PRO A 276 -91.08 37.67 71.62
C PRO A 276 -90.35 36.39 71.22
N GLN A 277 -91.01 35.23 71.31
CA GLN A 277 -90.45 33.95 70.89
C GLN A 277 -90.40 33.84 69.35
N ASN A 278 -91.44 34.30 68.64
CA ASN A 278 -91.45 34.38 67.17
C ASN A 278 -90.36 35.29 66.58
N GLN A 279 -90.05 36.41 67.26
CA GLN A 279 -88.92 37.27 66.86
C GLN A 279 -87.56 36.61 67.06
N ARG A 280 -87.40 35.75 68.07
CA ARG A 280 -86.16 34.95 68.26
C ARG A 280 -86.05 33.85 67.21
N HIS A 281 -87.16 33.18 66.87
CA HIS A 281 -87.18 32.15 65.82
C HIS A 281 -86.82 32.70 64.43
N SER A 282 -87.32 33.89 64.05
CA SER A 282 -86.96 34.53 62.79
C SER A 282 -85.47 34.93 62.72
N LYS A 283 -84.90 35.46 63.80
CA LYS A 283 -83.45 35.77 63.87
C LYS A 283 -82.58 34.52 63.76
N ILE A 284 -82.95 33.44 64.43
CA ILE A 284 -82.25 32.16 64.33
C ILE A 284 -82.37 31.61 62.89
N SER A 285 -83.55 31.69 62.28
CA SER A 285 -83.75 31.30 60.88
C SER A 285 -82.87 32.12 59.92
N CYS A 286 -82.80 33.44 60.07
CA CYS A 286 -81.91 34.29 59.29
C CYS A 286 -80.43 33.91 59.48
N GLN A 287 -79.99 33.67 60.72
CA GLN A 287 -78.61 33.24 61.00
C GLN A 287 -78.31 31.86 60.41
N VAL A 288 -79.25 30.93 60.45
CA VAL A 288 -79.12 29.60 59.83
C VAL A 288 -79.04 29.73 58.31
N GLN A 289 -79.86 30.60 57.69
CA GLN A 289 -79.79 30.86 56.26
C GLN A 289 -78.48 31.52 55.85
N GLU A 290 -77.97 32.48 56.63
CA GLU A 290 -76.65 33.08 56.40
C GLU A 290 -75.52 32.07 56.55
N ALA A 291 -75.60 31.19 57.56
CA ALA A 291 -74.64 30.10 57.74
C ALA A 291 -74.67 29.13 56.56
N GLN A 292 -75.86 28.83 56.02
CA GLN A 292 -76.02 28.00 54.83
C GLN A 292 -75.38 28.66 53.60
N LYS A 293 -75.66 29.95 53.35
CA LYS A 293 -75.03 30.70 52.25
C LYS A 293 -73.50 30.73 52.37
N LYS A 294 -72.97 30.91 53.59
CA LYS A 294 -71.52 30.85 53.85
C LYS A 294 -70.96 29.45 53.59
N HIS A 295 -71.70 28.40 53.97
CA HIS A 295 -71.32 27.02 53.71
C HIS A 295 -71.30 26.70 52.21
N ASP A 296 -72.32 27.10 51.48
CA ASP A 296 -72.43 26.90 50.03
C ASP A 296 -71.29 27.64 49.31
N LEU A 297 -70.98 28.88 49.71
CA LEU A 297 -69.83 29.62 49.20
C LEU A 297 -68.50 28.89 49.46
N LEU A 298 -68.30 28.36 50.68
CA LEU A 298 -67.11 27.57 51.00
C LEU A 298 -67.02 26.30 50.15
N GLN A 299 -68.15 25.62 49.91
CA GLN A 299 -68.17 24.47 49.01
C GLN A 299 -67.76 24.84 47.59
N GLU A 300 -68.24 25.96 47.06
CA GLU A 300 -67.84 26.45 45.74
C GLU A 300 -66.34 26.77 45.66
N ILE A 301 -65.78 27.42 46.69
CA ILE A 301 -64.34 27.70 46.77
C ILE A 301 -63.55 26.39 46.75
N VAL A 302 -63.95 25.40 47.55
CA VAL A 302 -63.29 24.08 47.59
C VAL A 302 -63.40 23.36 46.25
N ARG A 303 -64.55 23.45 45.57
CA ARG A 303 -64.73 22.88 44.21
C ARG A 303 -63.77 23.55 43.22
N LYS A 304 -63.72 24.89 43.19
CA LYS A 304 -62.81 25.64 42.33
C LYS A 304 -61.33 25.33 42.62
N GLU A 305 -60.97 25.15 43.88
CA GLU A 305 -59.61 24.76 44.29
C GLU A 305 -59.25 23.34 43.83
N LYS A 306 -60.17 22.38 43.95
CA LYS A 306 -59.98 21.02 43.41
C LYS A 306 -59.79 21.04 41.89
N ASP A 307 -60.58 21.83 41.18
CA ASP A 307 -60.47 21.97 39.72
C ASP A 307 -59.18 22.69 39.30
N HIS A 308 -58.75 23.70 40.05
CA HIS A 308 -57.44 24.33 39.86
C HIS A 308 -56.30 23.33 40.07
N ASN A 309 -56.33 22.55 41.15
CA ASN A 309 -55.35 21.51 41.43
C ASN A 309 -55.34 20.40 40.36
N ARG A 310 -56.50 20.06 39.80
CA ARG A 310 -56.58 19.14 38.66
C ARG A 310 -55.89 19.73 37.43
N ARG A 311 -56.23 20.97 37.05
CA ARG A 311 -55.60 21.68 35.93
C ARG A 311 -54.09 21.82 36.09
N LEU A 312 -53.60 22.08 37.31
CA LEU A 312 -52.18 22.19 37.59
C LEU A 312 -51.45 20.84 37.43
N ARG A 313 -52.08 19.74 37.84
CA ARG A 313 -51.55 18.39 37.61
C ARG A 313 -51.48 18.08 36.12
N ASP A 314 -52.56 18.32 35.38
CA ASP A 314 -52.61 18.09 33.93
C ASP A 314 -51.58 18.95 33.18
N PHE A 315 -51.34 20.18 33.63
CA PHE A 315 -50.28 21.04 33.08
C PHE A 315 -48.88 20.49 33.35
N LYS A 316 -48.59 20.10 34.60
CA LYS A 316 -47.31 19.47 34.96
C LYS A 316 -47.08 18.19 34.18
N GLU A 317 -48.11 17.36 34.04
CA GLU A 317 -48.05 16.12 33.29
C GLU A 317 -47.73 16.36 31.81
N ARG A 318 -48.41 17.31 31.16
CA ARG A 318 -48.10 17.70 29.77
C ARG A 318 -46.66 18.15 29.60
N VAL A 319 -46.13 18.95 30.53
CA VAL A 319 -44.72 19.39 30.49
C VAL A 319 -43.78 18.20 30.65
N VAL A 320 -44.07 17.25 31.53
CA VAL A 320 -43.26 16.03 31.72
C VAL A 320 -43.32 15.15 30.47
N GLN A 321 -44.49 14.94 29.88
CA GLN A 321 -44.68 14.18 28.64
C GLN A 321 -43.96 14.84 27.45
N GLN A 322 -44.01 16.17 27.35
CA GLN A 322 -43.28 16.90 26.31
C GLN A 322 -41.76 16.76 26.49
N LYS A 323 -41.25 16.85 27.72
CA LYS A 323 -39.81 16.66 28.00
C LYS A 323 -39.36 15.22 27.74
N SER A 324 -40.16 14.22 28.12
CA SER A 324 -39.79 12.81 27.90
C SER A 324 -39.78 12.46 26.40
N THR A 325 -40.75 12.95 25.63
CA THR A 325 -40.76 12.79 24.16
C THR A 325 -39.60 13.51 23.50
N GLN A 326 -39.28 14.75 23.91
CA GLN A 326 -38.12 15.49 23.42
C GLN A 326 -36.79 14.79 23.75
N ASN A 327 -36.65 14.26 24.97
CA ASN A 327 -35.46 13.52 25.38
C ASN A 327 -35.32 12.21 24.59
N ARG A 328 -36.42 11.48 24.36
CA ARG A 328 -36.42 10.27 23.53
C ARG A 328 -35.97 10.56 22.10
N LEU A 329 -36.42 11.66 21.50
CA LEU A 329 -35.95 12.08 20.16
C LEU A 329 -34.46 12.44 20.15
N LYS A 330 -33.96 13.13 21.18
CA LYS A 330 -32.53 13.44 21.31
C LYS A 330 -31.70 12.17 21.44
N GLU A 331 -32.15 11.22 22.24
CA GLU A 331 -31.49 9.94 22.43
C GLU A 331 -31.47 9.12 21.13
N GLN A 332 -32.59 9.03 20.41
CA GLN A 332 -32.65 8.38 19.11
C GLN A 332 -31.66 9.02 18.11
N ARG A 333 -31.57 10.36 18.07
CA ARG A 333 -30.58 11.06 17.23
C ARG A 333 -29.15 10.69 17.63
N GLN A 334 -28.86 10.60 18.93
CA GLN A 334 -27.54 10.18 19.41
C GLN A 334 -27.23 8.72 19.05
N GLN A 335 -28.20 7.81 19.20
CA GLN A 335 -28.03 6.40 18.82
C GLN A 335 -27.76 6.27 17.32
N ILE A 336 -28.53 6.96 16.47
CA ILE A 336 -28.31 6.99 15.03
C ILE A 336 -26.94 7.59 14.70
N ALA A 337 -26.53 8.68 15.35
CA ALA A 337 -25.22 9.28 15.15
C ALA A 337 -24.08 8.33 15.55
N ARG A 338 -24.22 7.61 16.68
CA ARG A 338 -23.26 6.58 17.11
C ARG A 338 -23.19 5.42 16.11
N ALA A 339 -24.34 4.90 15.68
CA ALA A 339 -24.38 3.82 14.68
C ALA A 339 -23.75 4.25 13.34
N LYS A 340 -24.06 5.45 12.85
CA LYS A 340 -23.44 6.03 11.65
C LYS A 340 -21.93 6.20 11.81
N LYS A 341 -21.48 6.67 12.98
CA LYS A 341 -20.06 6.79 13.29
C LYS A 341 -19.37 5.44 13.22
N TYR A 342 -19.87 4.42 13.91
CA TYR A 342 -19.30 3.07 13.87
C TYR A 342 -19.26 2.48 12.46
N HIS A 343 -20.34 2.63 11.69
CA HIS A 343 -20.37 2.19 10.30
C HIS A 343 -19.30 2.90 9.46
N SER A 344 -19.20 4.23 9.57
CA SER A 344 -18.19 5.00 8.84
C SER A 344 -16.76 4.63 9.27
N GLU A 345 -16.50 4.47 10.56
CA GLU A 345 -15.19 4.08 11.10
C GLU A 345 -14.81 2.67 10.65
N TYR A 346 -15.74 1.72 10.68
CA TYR A 346 -15.52 0.37 10.18
C TYR A 346 -15.12 0.37 8.70
N HIS A 347 -15.84 1.11 7.85
CA HIS A 347 -15.51 1.19 6.43
C HIS A 347 -14.16 1.84 6.17
N VAL A 348 -13.82 2.90 6.90
CA VAL A 348 -12.50 3.55 6.79
C VAL A 348 -11.40 2.60 7.23
N GLN A 349 -11.56 1.90 8.35
CA GLN A 349 -10.58 0.93 8.86
C GLN A 349 -10.44 -0.28 7.94
N HIS A 350 -11.54 -0.83 7.43
CA HIS A 350 -11.53 -1.94 6.49
C HIS A 350 -10.84 -1.54 5.19
N ARG A 351 -11.17 -0.37 4.64
CA ARG A 351 -10.50 0.19 3.47
C ARG A 351 -9.00 0.40 3.71
N ALA A 352 -8.62 0.93 4.87
CA ALA A 352 -7.21 1.10 5.24
C ALA A 352 -6.48 -0.25 5.32
N ARG A 353 -7.11 -1.29 5.87
CA ARG A 353 -6.57 -2.66 5.89
C ARG A 353 -6.36 -3.21 4.48
N LEU A 354 -7.34 -3.09 3.60
CA LEU A 354 -7.22 -3.52 2.20
C LEU A 354 -6.11 -2.77 1.46
N MET A 355 -5.99 -1.45 1.67
CA MET A 355 -4.89 -0.67 1.09
C MET A 355 -3.53 -1.12 1.62
N ARG A 356 -3.41 -1.42 2.92
CA ARG A 356 -2.17 -1.95 3.51
C ARG A 356 -1.81 -3.31 2.92
N ALA A 357 -2.76 -4.25 2.87
CA ALA A 357 -2.56 -5.56 2.27
C ALA A 357 -2.08 -5.43 0.82
N ARG A 358 -2.72 -4.57 0.02
CA ARG A 358 -2.26 -4.29 -1.35
C ARG A 358 -0.83 -3.73 -1.40
N THR A 359 -0.47 -2.80 -0.52
CA THR A 359 0.90 -2.26 -0.49
C THR A 359 1.93 -3.28 0.00
N GLU A 360 1.53 -4.21 0.88
CA GLU A 360 2.36 -5.30 1.35
C GLU A 360 2.57 -6.33 0.23
N GLU A 361 1.52 -6.71 -0.50
CA GLU A 361 1.59 -7.55 -1.70
C GLU A 361 2.47 -6.92 -2.78
N GLU A 362 2.30 -5.63 -3.07
CA GLU A 362 3.15 -4.91 -4.03
C GLU A 362 4.63 -4.87 -3.58
N ARG A 363 4.89 -4.75 -2.27
CA ARG A 363 6.25 -4.83 -1.72
C ARG A 363 6.83 -6.23 -1.87
N MET A 364 6.06 -7.27 -1.52
CA MET A 364 6.47 -8.67 -1.66
C MET A 364 6.77 -9.00 -3.12
N PHE A 365 5.93 -8.54 -4.06
CA PHE A 365 6.16 -8.75 -5.49
C PHE A 365 7.45 -8.08 -5.98
N ARG A 366 7.75 -6.85 -5.53
CA ARG A 366 9.01 -6.17 -5.86
C ARG A 366 10.21 -6.94 -5.32
N GLN A 367 10.13 -7.41 -4.07
CA GLN A 367 11.18 -8.23 -3.46
C GLN A 367 11.42 -9.52 -4.25
N LEU A 368 10.37 -10.27 -4.55
CA LEU A 368 10.46 -11.50 -5.35
C LEU A 368 11.02 -11.24 -6.77
N PHE A 369 10.68 -10.10 -7.37
CA PHE A 369 11.22 -9.72 -8.67
C PHE A 369 12.71 -9.37 -8.59
N GLU A 370 13.14 -8.64 -7.56
CA GLU A 370 14.55 -8.33 -7.29
C GLU A 370 15.35 -9.61 -7.04
N GLU A 371 14.86 -10.51 -6.19
CA GLU A 371 15.44 -11.83 -5.94
C GLU A 371 15.53 -12.66 -7.22
N GLY A 372 14.47 -12.67 -8.04
CA GLY A 372 14.46 -13.34 -9.34
C GLY A 372 15.52 -12.80 -10.30
N LEU A 373 15.73 -11.48 -10.33
CA LEU A 373 16.79 -10.84 -11.11
C LEU A 373 18.18 -11.17 -10.56
N GLU A 374 18.36 -11.20 -9.25
CA GLU A 374 19.62 -11.58 -8.62
C GLU A 374 19.99 -13.03 -8.95
N LEU A 375 19.02 -13.95 -8.88
CA LEU A 375 19.22 -15.34 -9.26
C LEU A 375 19.66 -15.48 -10.72
N GLN A 376 19.04 -14.73 -11.63
CA GLN A 376 19.46 -14.70 -13.05
C GLN A 376 20.89 -14.15 -13.20
N LYS A 377 21.25 -13.08 -12.48
CA LYS A 377 22.62 -12.54 -12.49
C LYS A 377 23.63 -13.54 -11.97
N VAL A 378 23.32 -14.27 -10.90
CA VAL A 378 24.19 -15.32 -10.35
C VAL A 378 24.37 -16.44 -11.36
N ARG A 379 23.29 -16.95 -11.97
CA ARG A 379 23.37 -17.98 -13.02
C ARG A 379 24.24 -17.56 -14.20
N LEU A 380 24.13 -16.30 -14.65
CA LEU A 380 24.98 -15.75 -15.70
C LEU A 380 26.45 -15.62 -15.27
N ARG A 381 26.71 -15.27 -14.01
CA ARG A 381 28.08 -15.22 -13.46
C ARG A 381 28.69 -16.63 -13.39
N GLU A 382 27.92 -17.63 -12.96
CA GLU A 382 28.34 -19.03 -12.93
C GLU A 382 28.64 -19.55 -14.34
N GLN A 383 27.78 -19.29 -15.32
CA GLN A 383 28.05 -19.66 -16.72
C GLN A 383 29.33 -19.01 -17.27
N LYS A 384 29.55 -17.73 -16.96
CA LYS A 384 30.79 -17.04 -17.33
C LYS A 384 32.01 -17.63 -16.61
N ALA A 385 31.88 -17.99 -15.35
CA ALA A 385 32.93 -18.63 -14.57
C ALA A 385 33.27 -20.01 -15.16
N PHE A 386 32.27 -20.83 -15.44
CA PHE A 386 32.44 -22.14 -16.08
C PHE A 386 33.14 -22.03 -17.43
N ALA A 387 32.74 -21.07 -18.28
CA ALA A 387 33.40 -20.85 -19.56
C ALA A 387 34.86 -20.39 -19.41
N ARG A 388 35.17 -19.60 -18.38
CA ARG A 388 36.55 -19.20 -18.06
C ARG A 388 37.37 -20.37 -17.56
N GLU A 389 36.81 -21.17 -16.67
CA GLU A 389 37.45 -22.37 -16.12
C GLU A 389 37.78 -23.37 -17.22
N GLN A 390 36.84 -23.64 -18.14
CA GLN A 390 37.09 -24.48 -19.32
C GLN A 390 38.25 -23.99 -20.18
N ARG A 391 38.36 -22.68 -20.41
CA ARG A 391 39.50 -22.11 -21.16
C ARG A 391 40.81 -22.30 -20.41
N LEU A 392 40.82 -22.06 -19.11
CA LEU A 392 42.01 -22.23 -18.26
C LEU A 392 42.42 -23.71 -18.17
N GLU A 393 41.47 -24.63 -18.06
CA GLU A 393 41.68 -26.07 -18.05
C GLU A 393 42.36 -26.51 -19.36
N ASN A 394 41.84 -26.06 -20.51
CA ASN A 394 42.44 -26.36 -21.81
C ASN A 394 43.84 -25.76 -21.94
N GLN A 395 44.06 -24.53 -21.45
CA GLN A 395 45.37 -23.91 -21.44
C GLN A 395 46.35 -24.68 -20.54
N ARG A 396 45.91 -25.13 -19.36
CA ARG A 396 46.71 -25.96 -18.45
C ARG A 396 47.09 -27.28 -19.13
N ARG A 397 46.13 -27.99 -19.73
CA ARG A 397 46.40 -29.22 -20.49
C ARG A 397 47.43 -29.01 -21.59
N HIS A 398 47.32 -27.92 -22.35
CA HIS A 398 48.28 -27.59 -23.40
C HIS A 398 49.67 -27.27 -22.82
N GLN A 399 49.74 -26.50 -21.74
CA GLN A 399 51.00 -26.23 -21.04
C GLN A 399 51.63 -27.50 -20.50
N ASP A 400 50.85 -28.41 -19.94
CA ASP A 400 51.35 -29.67 -19.40
C ASP A 400 51.86 -30.60 -20.51
N GLN A 401 51.22 -30.60 -21.68
CA GLN A 401 51.75 -31.28 -22.88
C GLN A 401 53.10 -30.70 -23.31
N ILE A 402 53.21 -29.36 -23.41
CA ILE A 402 54.48 -28.70 -23.75
C ILE A 402 55.55 -29.07 -22.72
N LYS A 403 55.24 -28.98 -21.42
CA LYS A 403 56.19 -29.34 -20.35
C LYS A 403 56.60 -30.81 -20.42
N SER A 404 55.69 -31.73 -20.71
CA SER A 404 56.03 -33.15 -20.89
C SER A 404 56.98 -33.36 -22.07
N MET A 405 56.76 -32.64 -23.16
CA MET A 405 57.65 -32.70 -24.33
C MET A 405 59.00 -32.05 -24.05
N GLU A 406 59.03 -30.91 -23.36
CA GLU A 406 60.26 -30.27 -22.92
C GLU A 406 61.07 -31.20 -22.03
N ASN A 407 60.44 -31.88 -21.09
CA ASN A 407 61.11 -32.83 -20.21
C ASN A 407 61.68 -34.01 -21.01
N TYR A 408 60.92 -34.56 -21.95
CA TYR A 408 61.43 -35.60 -22.86
C TYR A 408 62.69 -35.15 -23.60
N TYR A 409 62.68 -33.96 -24.20
CA TYR A 409 63.84 -33.46 -24.92
C TYR A 409 65.00 -33.09 -23.99
N LYS A 410 64.74 -32.55 -22.80
CA LYS A 410 65.76 -32.31 -21.77
C LYS A 410 66.46 -33.61 -21.38
N ASP A 411 65.73 -34.71 -21.23
CA ASP A 411 66.30 -36.02 -20.94
C ASP A 411 67.15 -36.54 -22.10
N GLN A 412 66.68 -36.40 -23.35
CA GLN A 412 67.45 -36.76 -24.55
C GLN A 412 68.77 -35.96 -24.65
N PHE A 413 68.71 -34.65 -24.42
CA PHE A 413 69.90 -33.81 -24.42
C PHE A 413 70.83 -34.12 -23.25
N SER A 414 70.29 -34.46 -22.08
CA SER A 414 71.09 -34.84 -20.92
C SER A 414 71.84 -36.14 -21.18
N LEU A 415 71.18 -37.14 -21.77
CA LEU A 415 71.83 -38.39 -22.18
C LEU A 415 72.92 -38.16 -23.24
N LEU A 416 72.68 -37.27 -24.20
CA LEU A 416 73.68 -36.92 -25.20
C LEU A 416 74.87 -36.17 -24.57
N ALA A 417 74.60 -35.23 -23.66
CA ALA A 417 75.62 -34.50 -22.93
C ALA A 417 76.47 -35.44 -22.07
N GLU A 418 75.85 -36.42 -21.41
CA GLU A 418 76.54 -37.46 -20.66
C GLU A 418 77.45 -38.30 -21.58
N LYS A 419 76.93 -38.80 -22.71
CA LYS A 419 77.73 -39.54 -23.71
C LYS A 419 78.92 -38.72 -24.23
N LEU A 420 78.69 -37.46 -24.60
CA LEU A 420 79.76 -36.55 -25.03
C LEU A 420 80.79 -36.29 -23.93
N SER A 421 80.35 -36.22 -22.66
CA SER A 421 81.26 -36.05 -21.53
C SER A 421 82.14 -37.28 -21.31
N LEU A 422 81.58 -38.49 -21.44
CA LEU A 422 82.31 -39.76 -21.38
C LEU A 422 83.31 -39.85 -22.52
N GLU A 423 82.92 -39.51 -23.76
CA GLU A 423 83.85 -39.47 -24.90
C GLU A 423 85.00 -38.49 -24.68
N ARG A 424 84.73 -37.31 -24.13
CA ARG A 424 85.79 -36.34 -23.78
C ARG A 424 86.73 -36.89 -22.72
N GLN A 425 86.21 -37.55 -21.68
CA GLN A 425 87.03 -38.20 -20.66
C GLN A 425 87.89 -39.31 -21.25
N ASP A 426 87.32 -40.16 -22.12
CA ASP A 426 88.05 -41.22 -22.84
C ASP A 426 89.16 -40.65 -23.72
N ILE A 427 88.88 -39.60 -24.50
CA ILE A 427 89.90 -38.90 -25.30
C ILE A 427 91.00 -38.36 -24.39
N GLN A 428 90.66 -37.80 -23.24
CA GLN A 428 91.64 -37.31 -22.28
C GLN A 428 92.50 -38.44 -21.71
N VAL A 429 91.92 -39.60 -21.38
CA VAL A 429 92.64 -40.79 -20.91
C VAL A 429 93.57 -41.30 -22.02
N ARG A 430 93.09 -41.41 -23.26
CA ARG A 430 93.91 -41.80 -24.42
C ARG A 430 95.08 -40.84 -24.65
N LYS A 431 94.85 -39.52 -24.58
CA LYS A 431 95.90 -38.50 -24.68
C LYS A 431 96.95 -38.66 -23.58
N LYS A 432 96.52 -38.80 -22.32
CA LYS A 432 97.43 -39.05 -21.19
C LYS A 432 98.22 -40.36 -21.37
N ALA A 433 97.61 -41.41 -21.91
CA ALA A 433 98.29 -42.67 -22.20
C ALA A 433 99.34 -42.51 -23.32
N GLN A 434 98.99 -41.80 -24.40
CA GLN A 434 99.93 -41.47 -25.48
C GLN A 434 101.09 -40.61 -24.98
N GLU A 435 100.84 -39.59 -24.17
CA GLU A 435 101.88 -38.76 -23.53
C GLU A 435 102.81 -39.61 -22.66
N LYS A 436 102.26 -40.53 -21.85
CA LYS A 436 103.06 -41.47 -21.06
C LYS A 436 103.92 -42.39 -21.93
N ALA A 437 103.37 -42.91 -23.03
CA ALA A 437 104.12 -43.75 -23.98
C ALA A 437 105.24 -42.96 -24.66
N LEU A 438 104.98 -41.72 -25.08
CA LEU A 438 105.99 -40.82 -25.64
C LEU A 438 107.10 -40.50 -24.63
N LEU A 439 106.75 -40.25 -23.38
CA LEU A 439 107.75 -40.04 -22.32
C LEU A 439 108.59 -41.30 -22.07
N LYS A 440 107.98 -42.50 -22.13
CA LYS A 440 108.71 -43.76 -22.01
C LYS A 440 109.70 -43.95 -23.17
N MET A 441 109.27 -43.75 -24.41
CA MET A 441 110.17 -43.78 -25.58
C MET A 441 111.30 -42.75 -25.48
N LYS A 442 111.00 -41.53 -25.02
CA LYS A 442 112.04 -40.50 -24.80
C LYS A 442 113.08 -40.95 -23.76
N ARG A 443 112.65 -41.59 -22.67
CA ARG A 443 113.56 -42.15 -21.65
C ARG A 443 114.37 -43.31 -22.21
N GLU A 444 113.73 -44.25 -22.92
CA GLU A 444 114.42 -45.38 -23.55
C GLU A 444 115.46 -44.92 -24.58
N LEU A 445 115.14 -43.90 -25.39
CA LEU A 445 116.09 -43.29 -26.34
C LEU A 445 117.27 -42.66 -25.59
N ARG A 446 117.01 -41.88 -24.52
CA ARG A 446 118.09 -41.33 -23.68
C ARG A 446 118.95 -42.44 -23.09
N SER A 447 118.36 -43.49 -22.51
CA SER A 447 119.11 -44.62 -21.95
C SER A 447 119.83 -45.48 -23.01
N ARG A 448 119.39 -45.47 -24.27
CA ARG A 448 120.16 -46.06 -25.38
C ARG A 448 121.36 -45.20 -25.71
N MET A 449 121.16 -43.90 -25.89
CA MET A 449 122.26 -42.95 -26.14
C MET A 449 123.28 -42.94 -25.00
N GLU A 450 122.85 -42.99 -23.74
CA GLU A 450 123.75 -43.07 -22.58
C GLU A 450 124.58 -44.36 -22.59
N ARG A 451 123.98 -45.49 -23.00
CA ARG A 451 124.71 -46.75 -23.17
C ARG A 451 125.70 -46.70 -24.34
N GLU A 452 125.28 -46.20 -25.50
CA GLU A 452 126.16 -46.04 -26.67
C GLU A 452 127.32 -45.09 -26.35
N ILE A 453 127.06 -43.96 -25.68
CA ILE A 453 128.12 -43.06 -25.20
C ILE A 453 129.04 -43.78 -24.22
N GLY A 454 128.51 -44.56 -23.28
CA GLY A 454 129.32 -45.34 -22.35
C GLY A 454 130.16 -46.44 -23.04
N GLU A 455 129.62 -47.10 -24.04
CA GLU A 455 130.32 -48.08 -24.89
C GLU A 455 131.44 -47.40 -25.69
N LEU A 456 131.16 -46.25 -26.32
CA LEU A 456 132.16 -45.45 -27.02
C LEU A 456 133.26 -44.96 -26.07
N GLN A 457 132.91 -44.48 -24.88
CA GLN A 457 133.88 -44.10 -23.85
C GLN A 457 134.74 -45.29 -23.41
N LYS A 458 134.15 -46.49 -23.27
CA LYS A 458 134.89 -47.70 -22.94
C LYS A 458 135.89 -48.08 -24.04
N ILE A 459 135.48 -48.00 -25.31
CA ILE A 459 136.37 -48.24 -26.47
C ILE A 459 137.51 -47.21 -26.49
N ILE A 460 137.22 -45.93 -26.23
CA ILE A 460 138.26 -44.89 -26.14
C ILE A 460 139.27 -45.24 -25.04
N ILE A 461 138.80 -45.61 -23.84
CA ILE A 461 139.69 -45.99 -22.73
C ILE A 461 140.50 -47.27 -23.06
N GLU A 462 139.93 -48.23 -23.79
CA GLU A 462 140.65 -49.43 -24.26
C GLU A 462 141.70 -49.07 -25.31
N ASN A 463 141.36 -48.23 -26.30
CA ASN A 463 142.31 -47.72 -27.29
C ASN A 463 143.42 -46.87 -26.65
N ASP A 464 143.13 -46.03 -25.65
CA ASP A 464 144.17 -45.25 -24.94
C ASP A 464 145.16 -46.18 -24.21
N LYS A 465 144.71 -47.34 -23.73
CA LYS A 465 145.60 -48.36 -23.14
C LYS A 465 146.43 -49.02 -24.22
N ASP A 466 145.84 -49.37 -25.36
CA ASP A 466 146.55 -49.95 -26.50
C ASP A 466 147.55 -48.97 -27.10
N ASP A 467 147.22 -47.68 -27.16
CA ASP A 467 148.12 -46.59 -27.55
C ASP A 467 149.27 -46.44 -26.55
N HIS A 468 149.03 -46.58 -25.24
CA HIS A 468 150.12 -46.63 -24.25
C HIS A 468 151.05 -47.84 -24.47
N PHE A 469 150.53 -49.01 -24.86
CA PHE A 469 151.35 -50.17 -25.22
C PHE A 469 152.14 -49.92 -26.53
N GLN A 470 151.51 -49.32 -27.53
CA GLN A 470 152.18 -48.93 -28.78
C GLN A 470 153.24 -47.87 -28.54
N ASP A 471 153.01 -46.88 -27.68
CA ASP A 471 153.99 -45.86 -27.32
C ASP A 471 155.20 -46.45 -26.61
N LEU A 472 155.00 -47.43 -25.71
CA LEU A 472 156.10 -48.20 -25.11
C LEU A 472 156.88 -49.00 -26.16
N GLU A 473 156.22 -49.60 -27.14
CA GLU A 473 156.89 -50.29 -28.26
C GLU A 473 157.64 -49.33 -29.18
N VAL A 474 157.07 -48.16 -29.49
CA VAL A 474 157.73 -47.10 -30.27
C VAL A 474 158.94 -46.57 -29.52
N GLN A 475 158.87 -46.39 -28.20
CA GLN A 475 160.04 -46.04 -27.40
C GLN A 475 161.11 -47.14 -27.42
N ARG A 476 160.71 -48.42 -27.34
CA ARG A 476 161.62 -49.56 -27.47
C ARG A 476 162.27 -49.60 -28.86
N LEU A 477 161.50 -49.31 -29.91
CA LEU A 477 161.98 -49.27 -31.29
C LEU A 477 162.89 -48.06 -31.55
N ARG A 478 162.56 -46.88 -31.03
CA ARG A 478 163.42 -45.68 -31.06
C ARG A 478 164.73 -45.92 -30.34
N SER A 479 164.72 -46.58 -29.19
CA SER A 479 165.95 -46.98 -28.49
C SER A 479 166.80 -47.91 -29.36
N ARG A 480 166.16 -48.86 -30.07
CA ARG A 480 166.84 -49.79 -31.00
C ARG A 480 167.38 -49.08 -32.26
N VAL A 481 166.66 -48.09 -32.80
CA VAL A 481 167.12 -47.27 -33.93
C VAL A 481 168.25 -46.33 -33.50
N GLN A 482 168.19 -45.74 -32.31
CA GLN A 482 169.30 -44.97 -31.75
C GLN A 482 170.55 -45.86 -31.62
N MET A 483 170.41 -47.07 -31.06
CA MET A 483 171.50 -48.06 -31.00
C MET A 483 172.04 -48.43 -32.39
N ALA A 484 171.18 -48.60 -33.40
CA ALA A 484 171.60 -48.86 -34.78
C ALA A 484 172.24 -47.63 -35.45
N SER A 485 171.80 -46.41 -35.11
CA SER A 485 172.39 -45.17 -35.60
C SER A 485 173.79 -44.92 -35.02
N PHE A 486 174.06 -45.41 -33.80
CA PHE A 486 175.42 -45.45 -33.25
C PHE A 486 176.32 -46.45 -34.01
N GLN A 487 175.77 -47.55 -34.54
CA GLN A 487 176.53 -48.53 -35.34
C GLN A 487 176.84 -48.04 -36.77
N ASN A 488 175.99 -47.18 -37.35
CA ASN A 488 176.21 -46.63 -38.70
C ASN A 488 177.12 -45.37 -38.71
N ASN A 489 177.29 -44.71 -37.56
CA ASN A 489 178.17 -43.55 -37.41
C ASN A 489 179.65 -43.93 -37.17
N THR A 490 179.98 -45.22 -37.02
CA THR A 490 181.37 -45.71 -36.89
C THR A 490 181.96 -46.22 -38.20
N SER A 491 181.26 -46.10 -39.34
CA SER A 491 181.72 -46.59 -40.66
C SER A 491 182.24 -45.52 -41.62
N TYR A 492 182.48 -44.28 -41.14
CA TYR A 492 182.99 -43.16 -41.97
C TYR A 492 184.22 -42.44 -41.40
N LEU A 493 185.09 -43.14 -40.67
CA LEU A 493 186.48 -42.73 -40.45
C LEU A 493 187.34 -43.95 -40.08
N HIS A 494 188.20 -44.32 -41.04
CA HIS A 494 189.20 -45.41 -41.11
C HIS A 494 188.77 -46.78 -41.64
#